data_AF-A0A0G3HEI2-F1
#
_entry.id   AF-A0A0G3HEI2-F1
#
_cell.length_a   1.000
_cell.length_b   1.000
_cell.length_c   1.000
_cell.angle_alpha   90.00
_cell.angle_beta   90.00
_cell.angle_gamma   90.00
#
_symmetry.space_group_name_H-M   'P 1'
#
loop_
_entity.id
_entity.type
_entity.pdbx_description
1 polymer ?
#
loop_
_entity_poly.entity_id
_entity_poly.type
_entity_poly.pdbx_seq_one_letter_code
_entity_poly.pdbx_strand_id
1 'polypeptide(L)'
;MDIRAEVWSPLQNAAVWLTAWLYGHESTDELVDAWRQLGYSTPVEVLAAVRDVELSSPPVVRLVLSGPGHPSGLPGGRREAIVVGERLVLCPEWEVVELDTELPAPEWLSPGDADRLLTEATNRAADLIEATGYRSTALGNPRLTVGTLTDFYGIPGLPSSVPPRAAKLFARADVVAAIIETVTEKMGDHSVDPQLLALWRHIRIARMAGVTYAAVEFAR
;
A
#
# COMPACT_ATOMS: atom_id res chain seq x y z
N MET A 1 -11.12 -1.10 16.71
CA MET A 1 -10.26 -0.46 15.69
C MET A 1 -10.00 -1.53 14.65
N ASP A 2 -10.28 -1.27 13.37
CA ASP A 2 -10.00 -2.25 12.32
C ASP A 2 -8.50 -2.20 12.01
N ILE A 3 -7.74 -3.16 12.54
CA ILE A 3 -6.28 -3.23 12.37
C ILE A 3 -5.91 -3.43 10.91
N ARG A 4 -6.71 -4.17 10.14
CA ARG A 4 -6.42 -4.46 8.74
C ARG A 4 -6.35 -3.17 7.92
N ALA A 5 -7.28 -2.26 8.16
CA ALA A 5 -7.32 -0.95 7.51
C ALA A 5 -6.10 -0.05 7.81
N GLU A 6 -5.28 -0.38 8.82
CA GLU A 6 -4.07 0.37 9.17
C GLU A 6 -2.80 -0.16 8.49
N VAL A 7 -2.81 -1.44 8.10
CA VAL A 7 -1.62 -2.17 7.62
C VAL A 7 -1.74 -2.64 6.16
N TRP A 8 -2.95 -2.66 5.62
CA TRP A 8 -3.22 -3.10 4.26
C TRP A 8 -4.20 -2.15 3.55
N SER A 9 -3.93 -1.94 2.26
CA SER A 9 -4.74 -1.11 1.38
C SER A 9 -4.81 -1.77 0.00
N PRO A 10 -5.99 -2.21 -0.48
CA PRO A 10 -6.16 -2.73 -1.83
C PRO A 10 -5.90 -1.65 -2.89
N LEU A 11 -6.00 -0.37 -2.50
CA LEU A 11 -5.72 0.77 -3.37
C LEU A 11 -4.26 0.82 -3.84
N GLN A 12 -3.33 0.20 -3.10
CA GLN A 12 -1.96 -0.01 -3.57
C GLN A 12 -1.94 -0.79 -4.89
N ASN A 13 -2.55 -1.97 -4.92
CA ASN A 13 -2.54 -2.82 -6.11
C ASN A 13 -3.30 -2.12 -7.24
N ALA A 14 -4.43 -1.48 -6.92
CA ALA A 14 -5.18 -0.68 -7.89
C ALA A 14 -4.34 0.42 -8.54
N ALA A 15 -3.48 1.11 -7.76
CA ALA A 15 -2.58 2.13 -8.27
C ALA A 15 -1.49 1.57 -9.19
N VAL A 16 -0.92 0.41 -8.87
CA VAL A 16 0.09 -0.24 -9.74
C VAL A 16 -0.54 -0.65 -11.07
N TRP A 17 -1.73 -1.27 -11.03
CA TRP A 17 -2.50 -1.61 -12.23
C TRP A 17 -2.87 -0.38 -13.06
N LEU A 18 -3.36 0.68 -12.42
CA LEU A 18 -3.68 1.94 -13.10
C LEU A 18 -2.47 2.50 -13.83
N THR A 19 -1.30 2.47 -13.19
CA THR A 19 -0.08 3.04 -13.76
C THR A 19 0.43 2.21 -14.92
N ALA A 20 0.40 0.88 -14.80
CA ALA A 20 0.78 -0.01 -15.89
C ALA A 20 -0.11 0.20 -17.12
N TRP A 21 -1.42 0.33 -16.93
CA TRP A 21 -2.38 0.67 -17.99
C TRP A 21 -2.13 2.05 -18.60
N LEU A 22 -1.88 3.07 -17.77
CA LEU A 22 -1.67 4.45 -18.23
C LEU A 22 -0.46 4.56 -19.19
N TYR A 23 0.59 3.77 -18.94
CA TYR A 23 1.77 3.69 -19.80
C TYR A 23 1.70 2.57 -20.85
N GLY A 24 0.55 1.89 -21.00
CA GLY A 24 0.31 0.92 -22.06
C GLY A 24 0.97 -0.45 -21.86
N HIS A 25 1.40 -0.80 -20.64
CA HIS A 25 1.92 -2.13 -20.32
C HIS A 25 0.84 -3.18 -20.13
N GLU A 26 -0.40 -2.76 -19.87
CA GLU A 26 -1.57 -3.63 -19.66
C GLU A 26 -2.78 -3.08 -20.41
N SER A 27 -3.67 -3.96 -20.84
CA SER A 27 -4.92 -3.58 -21.52
C SER A 27 -5.96 -2.98 -20.56
N THR A 28 -6.97 -2.30 -21.11
CA THR A 28 -8.11 -1.81 -20.30
C THR A 28 -8.87 -2.98 -19.66
N ASP A 29 -9.01 -4.10 -20.36
CA ASP A 29 -9.72 -5.28 -19.85
C ASP A 29 -8.98 -5.88 -18.65
N GLU A 30 -7.65 -6.00 -18.71
CA GLU A 30 -6.83 -6.47 -17.58
C GLU A 30 -6.91 -5.54 -16.37
N LEU A 31 -6.91 -4.23 -16.58
CA LEU A 31 -7.12 -3.24 -15.51
C LEU A 31 -8.49 -3.43 -14.84
N VAL A 32 -9.56 -3.51 -15.63
CA VAL A 32 -10.93 -3.66 -15.13
C VAL A 32 -11.07 -4.97 -14.35
N ASP A 33 -10.53 -6.07 -14.87
CA ASP A 33 -10.57 -7.37 -14.21
C ASP A 33 -9.80 -7.36 -12.88
N ALA A 34 -8.63 -6.71 -12.84
CA ALA A 34 -7.85 -6.56 -11.61
C ALA A 34 -8.59 -5.71 -10.57
N TRP A 35 -9.16 -4.57 -10.96
CA TRP A 35 -9.95 -3.73 -10.06
C TRP A 35 -11.19 -4.44 -9.54
N ARG A 36 -11.87 -5.22 -10.39
CA ARG A 36 -13.01 -6.04 -9.99
C ARG A 36 -12.63 -7.08 -8.94
N GLN A 37 -11.49 -7.74 -9.09
CA GLN A 37 -10.99 -8.70 -8.10
C GLN A 37 -10.59 -8.05 -6.77
N LEU A 38 -10.18 -6.78 -6.79
CA LEU A 38 -9.97 -5.96 -5.59
C LEU A 38 -11.27 -5.48 -4.94
N GLY A 39 -12.44 -5.76 -5.55
CA GLY A 39 -13.75 -5.35 -5.06
C GLY A 39 -14.19 -3.96 -5.54
N TYR A 40 -13.47 -3.34 -6.47
CA TYR A 40 -13.82 -2.05 -7.03
C TYR A 40 -14.68 -2.17 -8.28
N SER A 41 -15.54 -1.17 -8.52
CA SER A 41 -16.17 -0.96 -9.83
C SER A 41 -15.13 -0.40 -10.82
N THR A 42 -15.50 -0.13 -12.06
CA THR A 42 -14.63 0.62 -12.99
C THR A 42 -15.48 1.53 -13.86
N PRO A 43 -15.90 2.71 -13.34
CA PRO A 43 -16.66 3.66 -14.13
C PRO A 43 -15.81 4.19 -15.30
N VAL A 44 -16.40 4.22 -16.49
CA VAL A 44 -15.72 4.64 -17.73
C VAL A 44 -15.26 6.10 -17.63
N GLU A 45 -16.03 6.92 -16.90
CA GLU A 45 -15.76 8.33 -16.67
C GLU A 45 -14.44 8.54 -15.92
N VAL A 46 -14.06 7.61 -15.04
CA VAL A 46 -12.81 7.69 -14.28
C VAL A 46 -11.61 7.37 -15.16
N LEU A 47 -11.73 6.37 -16.03
CA LEU A 47 -10.69 6.06 -17.01
C LEU A 47 -10.52 7.21 -18.01
N ALA A 48 -11.62 7.84 -18.44
CA ALA A 48 -11.58 9.02 -19.29
C ALA A 48 -10.89 10.19 -18.58
N ALA A 49 -11.28 10.51 -17.34
CA ALA A 49 -10.67 11.57 -16.55
C ALA A 49 -9.17 11.35 -16.33
N VAL A 50 -8.74 10.11 -16.08
CA VAL A 50 -7.31 9.78 -15.95
C VAL A 50 -6.54 10.00 -17.27
N ARG A 51 -7.14 9.67 -18.42
CA ARG A 51 -6.50 9.87 -19.73
C ARG A 51 -6.37 11.34 -20.14
N ASP A 52 -7.25 12.19 -19.63
CA ASP A 52 -7.21 13.63 -19.89
C ASP A 52 -6.13 14.36 -19.06
N VAL A 53 -5.49 13.67 -18.10
CA VAL A 53 -4.39 14.24 -17.30
C VAL A 53 -3.12 14.36 -18.14
N GLU A 54 -2.50 15.54 -18.11
CA GLU A 54 -1.21 15.77 -18.73
C GLU A 54 -0.08 14.99 -18.02
N LEU A 55 0.63 14.16 -18.77
CA LEU A 55 1.77 13.37 -18.28
C LEU A 55 3.05 14.23 -18.29
N SER A 56 3.10 15.29 -17.49
CA SER A 56 4.16 16.29 -17.53
C SER A 56 5.49 15.79 -16.93
N SER A 57 5.47 15.03 -15.82
CA SER A 57 6.66 14.45 -15.19
C SER A 57 6.35 13.26 -14.26
N PRO A 58 7.15 12.17 -14.28
CA PRO A 58 6.96 11.05 -13.38
C PRO A 58 7.41 11.36 -11.93
N PRO A 59 6.79 10.74 -10.92
CA PRO A 59 5.68 9.80 -11.05
C PRO A 59 4.35 10.53 -11.27
N VAL A 60 3.68 10.21 -12.39
CA VAL A 60 2.33 10.69 -12.67
C VAL A 60 1.34 10.09 -11.69
N VAL A 61 1.53 8.83 -11.29
CA VAL A 61 0.65 8.17 -10.33
C VAL A 61 1.38 8.03 -8.99
N ARG A 62 0.72 8.48 -7.91
CA ARG A 62 1.19 8.33 -6.54
C ARG A 62 0.10 7.73 -5.67
N LEU A 63 0.49 6.84 -4.77
CA LEU A 63 -0.38 6.38 -3.68
C LEU A 63 -0.16 7.27 -2.47
N VAL A 64 -1.25 7.75 -1.86
CA VAL A 64 -1.22 8.47 -0.59
C VAL A 64 -1.91 7.60 0.45
N LEU A 65 -1.20 7.27 1.53
CA LEU A 65 -1.74 6.55 2.68
C LEU A 65 -1.45 7.37 3.94
N SER A 66 -2.48 7.63 4.74
CA SER A 66 -2.35 8.27 6.06
C SER A 66 -2.67 7.32 7.19
N GLY A 67 -2.22 7.74 8.37
CA GLY A 67 -2.56 7.10 9.62
C GLY A 67 -1.94 7.87 10.78
N PRO A 68 -1.93 7.27 11.98
CA PRO A 68 -1.35 7.90 13.16
C PRO A 68 0.07 8.43 12.89
N GLY A 69 0.28 9.73 13.16
CA GLY A 69 1.56 10.42 12.98
C GLY A 69 1.97 10.72 11.54
N HIS A 70 1.10 10.51 10.54
CA HIS A 70 1.39 10.78 9.13
C HIS A 70 0.17 11.41 8.43
N PRO A 71 0.03 12.75 8.43
CA PRO A 71 -1.10 13.44 7.79
C PRO A 71 -1.01 13.34 6.26
N SER A 72 -2.13 13.08 5.57
CA SER A 72 -2.19 12.98 4.11
C SER A 72 -2.44 14.31 3.40
N GLY A 73 -3.11 15.27 4.05
CA GLY A 73 -3.65 16.46 3.38
C GLY A 73 -4.82 16.18 2.43
N LEU A 74 -5.37 14.94 2.44
CA LEU A 74 -6.47 14.58 1.56
C LEU A 74 -7.78 15.28 1.95
N PRO A 75 -8.61 15.67 0.97
CA PRO A 75 -9.90 16.29 1.23
C PRO A 75 -10.79 15.43 2.14
N GLY A 76 -11.54 16.08 3.03
CA GLY A 76 -12.50 15.41 3.91
C GLY A 76 -11.89 14.45 4.94
N GLY A 77 -10.57 14.53 5.20
CA GLY A 77 -9.90 13.64 6.14
C GLY A 77 -9.76 12.20 5.64
N ARG A 78 -9.83 12.00 4.32
CA ARG A 78 -9.69 10.68 3.70
C ARG A 78 -8.34 10.06 4.01
N ARG A 79 -8.35 8.74 4.17
CA ARG A 79 -7.20 7.99 4.65
C ARG A 79 -6.27 7.56 3.55
N GLU A 80 -6.82 7.27 2.39
CA GLU A 80 -6.09 6.79 1.23
C GLU A 80 -6.67 7.40 -0.05
N ALA A 81 -5.80 7.58 -1.04
CA ALA A 81 -6.18 7.98 -2.39
C ALA A 81 -5.05 7.68 -3.38
N ILE A 82 -5.41 7.62 -4.67
CA ILE A 82 -4.47 7.67 -5.78
C ILE A 82 -4.46 9.09 -6.33
N VAL A 83 -3.27 9.68 -6.46
CA VAL A 83 -3.09 10.98 -7.09
C VAL A 83 -2.55 10.73 -8.49
N VAL A 84 -3.21 11.31 -9.49
CA VAL A 84 -2.84 11.24 -10.90
C VAL A 84 -2.50 12.65 -11.40
N GLY A 85 -1.29 12.80 -11.95
CA GLY A 85 -0.69 14.10 -12.22
C GLY A 85 -0.55 14.92 -10.94
N GLU A 86 -0.88 16.21 -11.03
CA GLU A 86 -0.75 17.13 -9.91
C GLU A 86 -2.04 17.29 -9.08
N ARG A 87 -3.21 17.05 -9.69
CA ARG A 87 -4.49 17.51 -9.12
C ARG A 87 -5.62 16.48 -9.09
N LEU A 88 -5.59 15.45 -9.94
CA LEU A 88 -6.67 14.47 -9.99
C LEU A 88 -6.49 13.45 -8.86
N VAL A 89 -7.46 13.38 -7.95
CA VAL A 89 -7.45 12.47 -6.80
C VAL A 89 -8.57 11.46 -6.96
N LEU A 90 -8.21 10.19 -7.01
CA LEU A 90 -9.12 9.05 -7.01
C LEU A 90 -9.18 8.49 -5.60
N CYS A 91 -10.30 8.71 -4.93
CA CYS A 91 -10.57 8.12 -3.62
C CYS A 91 -11.10 6.68 -3.79
N PRO A 92 -11.17 5.88 -2.70
CA PRO A 92 -11.93 4.63 -2.72
C PRO A 92 -13.33 4.82 -3.34
N GLU A 93 -13.86 3.75 -3.94
CA GLU A 93 -15.09 3.75 -4.73
C GLU A 93 -15.07 4.66 -5.98
N TRP A 94 -13.88 5.13 -6.37
CA TRP A 94 -13.63 5.99 -7.54
C TRP A 94 -14.31 7.35 -7.51
N GLU A 95 -14.53 7.89 -6.32
CA GLU A 95 -14.87 9.30 -6.20
C GLU A 95 -13.69 10.16 -6.70
N VAL A 96 -13.96 10.97 -7.73
CA VAL A 96 -13.00 11.88 -8.32
C VAL A 96 -13.07 13.22 -7.62
N VAL A 97 -11.93 13.68 -7.12
CA VAL A 97 -11.78 14.99 -6.48
C VAL A 97 -10.62 15.73 -7.14
N GLU A 98 -10.81 17.02 -7.41
CA GLU A 98 -9.73 17.90 -7.83
C GLU A 98 -9.14 18.61 -6.60
N LEU A 99 -7.81 18.65 -6.51
CA LEU A 99 -7.14 19.36 -5.42
C LEU A 99 -7.22 20.87 -5.60
N ASP A 100 -7.66 21.54 -4.54
CA ASP A 100 -7.58 23.01 -4.39
C ASP A 100 -6.19 23.46 -3.91
N THR A 101 -5.47 22.58 -3.20
CA THR A 101 -4.13 22.84 -2.65
C THR A 101 -3.22 21.65 -2.88
N GLU A 102 -1.94 21.91 -3.07
CA GLU A 102 -0.94 20.86 -3.22
C GLU A 102 -0.86 19.97 -1.98
N LEU A 103 -0.77 18.66 -2.19
CA LEU A 103 -0.57 17.70 -1.10
C LEU A 103 0.86 17.82 -0.55
N PRO A 104 1.07 17.45 0.72
CA PRO A 104 2.43 17.34 1.26
C PRO A 104 3.32 16.51 0.35
N ALA A 105 4.53 17.02 0.08
CA ALA A 105 5.50 16.27 -0.69
C ALA A 105 5.82 14.94 0.02
N PRO A 106 5.81 13.81 -0.69
CA PRO A 106 6.15 12.53 -0.09
C PRO A 106 7.66 12.49 0.24
N GLU A 107 8.07 11.51 1.04
CA GLU A 107 9.48 11.35 1.45
C GLU A 107 10.44 10.96 0.29
N TRP A 108 9.91 10.69 -0.91
CA TRP A 108 10.66 10.33 -2.13
C TRP A 108 11.73 9.25 -1.93
N LEU A 109 11.41 8.23 -1.12
CA LEU A 109 12.34 7.15 -0.82
C LEU A 109 12.50 6.19 -2.00
N SER A 110 13.72 5.70 -2.20
CA SER A 110 13.96 4.56 -3.07
C SER A 110 13.36 3.29 -2.46
N PRO A 111 13.04 2.25 -3.26
CA PRO A 111 12.59 0.98 -2.72
C PRO A 111 13.58 0.36 -1.73
N GLY A 112 14.88 0.58 -1.93
CA GLY A 112 15.92 0.07 -1.02
C GLY A 112 15.93 0.78 0.33
N ASP A 113 15.74 2.11 0.33
CA ASP A 113 15.65 2.88 1.57
C ASP A 113 14.39 2.54 2.35
N ALA A 114 13.26 2.42 1.66
CA ALA A 114 12.00 2.00 2.27
C ALA A 114 12.09 0.57 2.84
N ASP A 115 12.69 -0.37 2.11
CA ASP A 115 12.94 -1.75 2.58
C ASP A 115 13.83 -1.76 3.83
N ARG A 116 14.90 -0.98 3.82
CA ARG A 116 15.82 -0.84 4.94
C ARG A 116 15.10 -0.29 6.18
N LEU A 117 14.33 0.80 6.04
CA LEU A 117 13.57 1.39 7.15
C LEU A 117 12.55 0.42 7.73
N LEU A 118 11.81 -0.31 6.89
CA LEU A 118 10.86 -1.32 7.34
C LEU A 118 11.56 -2.46 8.08
N THR A 119 12.71 -2.90 7.58
CA THR A 119 13.51 -3.96 8.20
C THR A 119 14.08 -3.53 9.56
N GLU A 120 14.67 -2.34 9.63
CA GLU A 120 15.19 -1.77 10.88
C GLU A 120 14.09 -1.62 11.95
N ALA A 121 12.91 -1.13 11.56
CA ALA A 121 11.77 -1.00 12.46
C ALA A 121 11.25 -2.36 12.95
N THR A 122 11.18 -3.35 12.06
CA THR A 122 10.74 -4.71 12.38
C THR A 122 11.71 -5.39 13.37
N ASN A 123 13.01 -5.30 13.12
CA ASN A 123 14.04 -5.84 14.02
C ASN A 123 13.96 -5.17 15.40
N ARG A 124 13.84 -3.84 15.45
CA ARG A 124 13.71 -3.10 16.71
C ARG A 124 12.45 -3.52 17.48
N ALA A 125 11.32 -3.71 16.80
CA ALA A 125 10.09 -4.19 17.44
C ALA A 125 10.29 -5.60 18.01
N ALA A 126 10.93 -6.49 17.27
CA ALA A 126 11.25 -7.84 17.72
C ALA A 126 12.16 -7.82 18.97
N ASP A 127 13.25 -7.05 18.93
CA ASP A 127 14.18 -6.92 20.07
C ASP A 127 13.48 -6.42 21.33
N LEU A 128 12.59 -5.44 21.20
CA LEU A 128 11.79 -4.90 22.31
C LEU A 128 10.80 -5.92 22.86
N ILE A 129 10.14 -6.69 22.00
CA ILE A 129 9.21 -7.77 22.41
C ILE A 129 9.98 -8.90 23.11
N GLU A 130 11.15 -9.28 22.60
CA GLU A 130 11.99 -10.30 23.24
C GLU A 130 12.49 -9.85 24.62
N ALA A 131 12.86 -8.58 24.76
CA ALA A 131 13.31 -8.01 26.03
C ALA A 131 12.25 -8.04 27.15
N THR A 132 10.96 -8.10 26.82
CA THR A 132 9.89 -8.26 27.83
C THR A 132 9.74 -9.72 28.30
N GLY A 133 10.46 -10.66 27.67
CA GLY A 133 10.31 -12.09 27.93
C GLY A 133 9.04 -12.69 27.29
N TYR A 134 8.43 -11.99 26.32
CA TYR A 134 7.20 -12.43 25.68
C TYR A 134 7.35 -13.82 25.04
N ARG A 135 6.36 -14.68 25.32
CA ARG A 135 6.22 -16.04 24.77
C ARG A 135 4.74 -16.33 24.60
N SER A 136 4.38 -16.95 23.48
CA SER A 136 3.00 -17.36 23.22
C SER A 136 2.96 -18.71 22.50
N THR A 137 1.98 -19.53 22.86
CA THR A 137 1.64 -20.80 22.21
C THR A 137 0.23 -20.77 21.62
N ALA A 138 -0.34 -19.58 21.46
CA ALA A 138 -1.73 -19.40 21.00
C ALA A 138 -1.98 -19.95 19.59
N LEU A 139 -0.94 -20.04 18.76
CA LEU A 139 -1.03 -20.60 17.40
C LEU A 139 -0.24 -21.90 17.29
N GLY A 140 -0.89 -22.94 16.78
CA GLY A 140 -0.22 -24.21 16.47
C GLY A 140 0.72 -24.12 15.26
N ASN A 141 0.35 -23.35 14.23
CA ASN A 141 1.15 -23.15 13.01
C ASN A 141 1.24 -21.66 12.63
N PRO A 142 2.07 -20.86 13.32
CA PRO A 142 2.18 -19.42 13.05
C PRO A 142 2.57 -19.10 11.61
N ARG A 143 3.55 -19.83 11.03
CA ARG A 143 4.03 -19.59 9.67
C ARG A 143 2.95 -19.82 8.61
N LEU A 144 2.13 -20.85 8.79
CA LEU A 144 1.03 -21.15 7.87
C LEU A 144 -0.03 -20.05 7.95
N THR A 145 -0.38 -19.61 9.16
CA THR A 145 -1.38 -18.55 9.40
C THR A 145 -0.96 -17.24 8.73
N VAL A 146 0.28 -16.82 8.94
CA VAL A 146 0.86 -15.63 8.29
C VAL A 146 0.93 -15.80 6.78
N GLY A 147 1.33 -16.97 6.29
CA GLY A 147 1.39 -17.28 4.86
C GLY A 147 0.03 -17.11 4.18
N THR A 148 -1.03 -17.70 4.74
CA THR A 148 -2.40 -17.58 4.20
C THR A 148 -2.89 -16.12 4.16
N LEU A 149 -2.57 -15.30 5.17
CA LEU A 149 -2.90 -13.87 5.15
C LEU A 149 -2.08 -13.08 4.13
N THR A 150 -0.81 -13.43 3.96
CA THR A 150 0.07 -12.81 2.95
C THR A 150 -0.47 -13.11 1.55
N ASP A 151 -0.88 -14.34 1.28
CA ASP A 151 -1.49 -14.74 0.01
C ASP A 151 -2.77 -13.95 -0.26
N PHE A 152 -3.61 -13.73 0.77
CA PHE A 152 -4.81 -12.90 0.65
C PHE A 152 -4.49 -11.45 0.25
N TYR A 153 -3.50 -10.83 0.88
CA TYR A 153 -3.09 -9.46 0.54
C TYR A 153 -2.49 -9.33 -0.86
N GLY A 154 -1.95 -10.43 -1.39
CA GLY A 154 -1.40 -10.49 -2.73
C GLY A 154 -2.44 -10.48 -3.84
N ILE A 155 -3.73 -10.73 -3.59
CA ILE A 155 -4.78 -10.84 -4.62
C ILE A 155 -5.14 -9.44 -5.19
N PRO A 156 -5.36 -9.28 -6.51
CA PRO A 156 -5.33 -10.26 -7.62
C PRO A 156 -3.93 -10.63 -8.09
N GLY A 157 -2.91 -10.00 -7.52
CA GLY A 157 -1.56 -9.97 -8.01
C GLY A 157 -1.18 -8.57 -8.45
N LEU A 158 0.06 -8.45 -8.88
CA LEU A 158 0.57 -7.26 -9.55
C LEU A 158 0.58 -7.49 -11.07
N PRO A 159 0.56 -6.42 -11.88
CA PRO A 159 0.80 -6.51 -13.32
C PRO A 159 2.05 -7.32 -13.64
N SER A 160 2.05 -8.03 -14.77
CA SER A 160 3.20 -8.84 -15.20
C SER A 160 4.45 -7.99 -15.45
N SER A 161 4.22 -6.74 -15.84
CA SER A 161 5.21 -5.70 -16.11
C SER A 161 5.82 -5.06 -14.87
N VAL A 162 5.30 -5.36 -13.66
CA VAL A 162 5.73 -4.69 -12.42
C VAL A 162 7.25 -4.84 -12.19
N PRO A 163 7.96 -3.75 -11.82
CA PRO A 163 9.37 -3.84 -11.52
C PRO A 163 9.65 -4.80 -10.34
N PRO A 164 10.61 -5.74 -10.46
CA PRO A 164 10.88 -6.73 -9.42
C PRO A 164 11.25 -6.14 -8.05
N ARG A 165 11.84 -4.93 -8.03
CA ARG A 165 12.17 -4.22 -6.78
C ARG A 165 10.94 -3.72 -6.05
N ALA A 166 9.93 -3.21 -6.77
CA ALA A 166 8.65 -2.82 -6.18
C ALA A 166 7.89 -4.05 -5.66
N ALA A 167 7.80 -5.11 -6.47
CA ALA A 167 7.15 -6.36 -6.08
C ALA A 167 7.72 -6.95 -4.78
N LYS A 168 9.06 -6.99 -4.65
CA LYS A 168 9.72 -7.46 -3.41
C LYS A 168 9.41 -6.59 -2.20
N LEU A 169 9.32 -5.27 -2.39
CA LEU A 169 8.98 -4.34 -1.31
C LEU A 169 7.53 -4.52 -0.84
N PHE A 170 6.58 -4.66 -1.78
CA PHE A 170 5.18 -4.95 -1.47
C PHE A 170 5.03 -6.28 -0.72
N ALA A 171 5.65 -7.34 -1.22
CA ALA A 171 5.62 -8.65 -0.56
C ALA A 171 6.16 -8.59 0.88
N ARG A 172 7.22 -7.81 1.14
CA ARG A 172 7.71 -7.62 2.52
C ARG A 172 6.72 -6.86 3.38
N ALA A 173 6.12 -5.79 2.86
CA ALA A 173 5.09 -5.05 3.57
C ALA A 173 3.87 -5.93 3.91
N ASP A 174 3.47 -6.81 2.99
CA ASP A 174 2.36 -7.76 3.19
C ASP A 174 2.68 -8.78 4.29
N VAL A 175 3.89 -9.32 4.34
CA VAL A 175 4.32 -10.23 5.43
C VAL A 175 4.25 -9.53 6.79
N VAL A 176 4.76 -8.30 6.90
CA VAL A 176 4.71 -7.55 8.17
C VAL A 176 3.27 -7.24 8.56
N ALA A 177 2.43 -6.81 7.61
CA ALA A 177 1.01 -6.60 7.84
C ALA A 177 0.29 -7.87 8.29
N ALA A 178 0.61 -9.02 7.70
CA ALA A 178 0.03 -10.31 8.03
C ALA A 178 0.44 -10.77 9.43
N ILE A 179 1.69 -10.51 9.84
CA ILE A 179 2.16 -10.77 11.22
C ILE A 179 1.36 -9.92 12.21
N ILE A 180 1.19 -8.62 11.95
CA ILE A 180 0.43 -7.73 12.84
C ILE A 180 -1.01 -8.23 12.98
N GLU A 181 -1.71 -8.47 11.87
CA GLU A 181 -3.09 -9.00 11.93
C GLU A 181 -3.16 -10.37 12.63
N THR A 182 -2.17 -11.22 12.42
CA THR A 182 -2.12 -12.53 13.10
C THR A 182 -2.05 -12.37 14.62
N VAL A 183 -1.22 -11.45 15.11
CA VAL A 183 -1.08 -11.21 16.56
C VAL A 183 -2.34 -10.55 17.13
N THR A 184 -2.87 -9.52 16.47
CA THR A 184 -4.00 -8.77 17.03
C THR A 184 -5.34 -9.49 16.87
N GLU A 185 -5.60 -10.13 15.73
CA GLU A 185 -6.92 -10.70 15.41
C GLU A 185 -6.97 -12.22 15.60
N LYS A 186 -5.93 -12.95 15.18
CA LYS A 186 -5.94 -14.43 15.26
C LYS A 186 -5.54 -14.93 16.65
N MET A 187 -4.57 -14.28 17.28
CA MET A 187 -4.17 -14.57 18.67
C MET A 187 -5.00 -13.79 19.68
N GLY A 188 -5.55 -12.63 19.30
CA GLY A 188 -6.26 -11.73 20.23
C GLY A 188 -5.32 -11.11 21.28
N ASP A 189 -4.02 -11.01 20.98
CA ASP A 189 -3.01 -10.55 21.93
C ASP A 189 -2.63 -9.10 21.67
N HIS A 190 -2.99 -8.23 22.61
CA HIS A 190 -2.74 -6.79 22.56
C HIS A 190 -1.60 -6.35 23.49
N SER A 191 -0.89 -7.29 24.13
CA SER A 191 0.19 -6.97 25.07
C SER A 191 1.42 -6.34 24.40
N VAL A 192 1.58 -6.54 23.10
CA VAL A 192 2.69 -6.03 22.27
C VAL A 192 2.26 -4.94 21.29
N ASP A 193 1.04 -4.41 21.42
CA ASP A 193 0.50 -3.35 20.56
C ASP A 193 1.45 -2.14 20.42
N PRO A 194 2.11 -1.63 21.47
CA PRO A 194 3.02 -0.49 21.33
C PRO A 194 4.13 -0.71 20.30
N GLN A 195 4.67 -1.94 20.22
CA GLN A 195 5.71 -2.31 19.27
C GLN A 195 5.14 -2.52 17.86
N LEU A 196 3.93 -3.08 17.74
CA LEU A 196 3.26 -3.30 16.46
C LEU A 196 2.77 -1.98 15.82
N LEU A 197 2.21 -1.07 16.61
CA LEU A 197 1.72 0.25 16.17
C LEU A 197 2.83 1.09 15.53
N ALA A 198 4.07 0.96 16.03
CA ALA A 198 5.23 1.66 15.48
C ALA A 198 5.57 1.22 14.03
N LEU A 199 5.16 0.02 13.62
CA LEU A 199 5.43 -0.51 12.28
C LEU A 199 4.49 0.06 11.21
N TRP A 200 3.30 0.55 11.60
CA TRP A 200 2.27 1.00 10.66
C TRP A 200 2.76 2.08 9.71
N ARG A 201 3.51 3.07 10.22
CA ARG A 201 4.12 4.12 9.38
C ARG A 201 5.08 3.53 8.34
N HIS A 202 5.89 2.56 8.74
CA HIS A 202 6.91 1.96 7.88
C HIS A 202 6.29 1.10 6.78
N ILE A 203 5.20 0.38 7.09
CA ILE A 203 4.41 -0.33 6.09
C ILE A 203 3.86 0.65 5.05
N ARG A 204 3.17 1.72 5.47
CA ARG A 204 2.64 2.73 4.54
C ARG A 204 3.73 3.34 3.66
N ILE A 205 4.86 3.71 4.25
CA ILE A 205 6.02 4.24 3.51
C ILE A 205 6.52 3.25 2.45
N ALA A 206 6.65 1.96 2.79
CA ALA A 206 7.03 0.92 1.84
C ALA A 206 6.04 0.80 0.67
N ARG A 207 4.74 0.82 0.96
CA ARG A 207 3.69 0.78 -0.07
C ARG A 207 3.74 2.01 -1.00
N MET A 208 3.80 3.21 -0.43
CA MET A 208 3.86 4.47 -1.20
C MET A 208 5.13 4.58 -2.05
N ALA A 209 6.29 4.19 -1.51
CA ALA A 209 7.57 4.18 -2.23
C ALA A 209 7.57 3.14 -3.36
N GLY A 210 6.98 1.96 -3.14
CA GLY A 210 6.84 0.93 -4.16
C GLY A 210 5.98 1.38 -5.34
N VAL A 211 4.82 2.02 -5.09
CA VAL A 211 3.96 2.56 -6.15
C VAL A 211 4.67 3.67 -6.91
N THR A 212 5.29 4.60 -6.19
CA THR A 212 6.08 5.69 -6.78
C THR A 212 7.19 5.15 -7.70
N TYR A 213 7.93 4.15 -7.24
CA TYR A 213 8.98 3.53 -8.04
C TYR A 213 8.42 2.81 -9.27
N ALA A 214 7.34 2.05 -9.12
CA ALA A 214 6.67 1.39 -10.24
C ALA A 214 6.22 2.41 -11.29
N ALA A 215 5.64 3.53 -10.85
CA ALA A 215 5.20 4.61 -11.74
C ALA A 215 6.34 5.27 -12.51
N VAL A 216 7.50 5.46 -11.88
CA VAL A 216 8.70 5.99 -12.54
C VAL A 216 9.26 4.99 -13.55
N GLU A 217 9.27 3.69 -13.23
CA GLU A 217 9.82 2.67 -14.12
C GLU A 217 8.91 2.37 -15.31
N PHE A 218 7.59 2.38 -15.14
CA PHE A 218 6.65 2.21 -16.25
C PHE A 218 6.73 3.34 -17.28
N ALA A 219 7.15 4.54 -16.85
CA ALA A 219 7.32 5.71 -17.71
C ALA A 219 8.61 5.68 -18.55
N ARG A 220 9.51 4.72 -18.29
CA ARG A 220 10.80 4.57 -19.00
C ARG A 220 10.67 3.66 -20.21
#